data_AF-I3QI85-F1
#
_entry.id   AF-I3QI85-F1
#
_cell.length_a   1.000
_cell.length_b   1.000
_cell.length_c   1.000
_cell.angle_alpha   90.00
_cell.angle_beta   90.00
_cell.angle_gamma   90.00
#
_symmetry.space_group_name_H-M   'P 1'
#
loop_
_entity.id
_entity.type
_entity.pdbx_description
1 polymer ?
#
loop_
_entity_poly.entity_id
_entity_poly.type
_entity_poly.pdbx_seq_one_letter_code
_entity_poly.pdbx_strand_id
1 'polypeptide(L)'
;QVRVGLSRMERVVRERMTTQDVEAITPQTLINIRPVVAAIKEFFGTSQLSQFMDQTNPLAGLTHRRRLSALGPGGLSRERAGFEVRDVHPSHYGR
;
A
#
# COMPACT_ATOMS: atom_id res chain seq x y z
N GLN A 1 -3.25 0.97 -1.20
CA GLN A 1 -2.92 0.07 -2.33
C GLN A 1 -4.15 -0.55 -2.97
N VAL A 2 -5.08 -1.14 -2.19
CA VAL A 2 -6.36 -1.63 -2.74
C VAL A 2 -7.12 -0.54 -3.52
N ARG A 3 -7.27 0.67 -2.95
CA ARG A 3 -7.88 1.82 -3.65
C ARG A 3 -7.20 2.14 -4.99
N VAL A 4 -5.87 2.05 -5.06
CA VAL A 4 -5.10 2.29 -6.30
C VAL A 4 -5.40 1.19 -7.32
N GLY A 5 -5.44 -0.07 -6.89
CA GLY A 5 -5.84 -1.19 -7.74
C GLY A 5 -7.27 -1.05 -8.28
N LEU A 6 -8.21 -0.63 -7.43
CA LEU A 6 -9.61 -0.39 -7.82
C LEU A 6 -9.73 0.78 -8.79
N SER A 7 -9.01 1.88 -8.58
CA SER A 7 -8.99 3.02 -9.52
C SER A 7 -8.41 2.64 -10.89
N ARG A 8 -7.35 1.81 -10.93
CA ARG A 8 -6.84 1.25 -12.19
C ARG A 8 -7.89 0.36 -12.88
N MET A 9 -8.61 -0.46 -12.12
CA MET A 9 -9.68 -1.31 -12.65
C MET A 9 -10.86 -0.48 -13.17
N GLU A 10 -11.27 0.57 -12.46
CA GLU A 10 -12.32 1.52 -12.87
C GLU A 10 -12.00 2.14 -14.24
N ARG A 11 -10.75 2.56 -14.44
CA ARG A 11 -10.31 3.10 -15.72
C ARG A 11 -10.46 2.09 -16.85
N VAL A 12 -10.04 0.84 -16.64
CA VAL A 12 -10.19 -0.25 -17.62
C VAL A 12 -11.65 -0.55 -17.92
N VAL A 13 -12.51 -0.54 -16.90
CA VAL A 13 -13.96 -0.73 -17.08
C VAL A 13 -14.53 0.40 -17.95
N ARG A 14 -14.17 1.66 -17.65
CA ARG A 14 -14.64 2.82 -18.43
C ARG A 14 -14.19 2.76 -19.89
N GLU A 15 -12.94 2.40 -20.14
CA GLU A 15 -12.39 2.21 -21.50
C GLU A 15 -13.14 1.09 -22.27
N ARG A 16 -13.46 -0.03 -21.60
CA ARG A 16 -14.23 -1.13 -22.21
C ARG A 16 -15.68 -0.75 -22.51
N MET A 17 -16.32 0.02 -21.63
CA MET A 17 -17.68 0.51 -21.86
C MET A 17 -17.78 1.44 -23.07
N THR A 18 -16.71 2.16 -23.41
CA THR A 18 -16.69 3.04 -24.60
C THR A 18 -16.36 2.32 -25.90
N THR A 19 -15.82 1.09 -25.85
CA THR A 19 -15.30 0.38 -27.03
C THR A 19 -16.08 -0.89 -27.39
N GLN A 20 -16.80 -1.48 -26.44
CA GLN A 20 -17.62 -2.68 -26.67
C GLN A 20 -19.02 -2.32 -27.13
N ASP A 21 -19.60 -3.21 -27.93
CA ASP A 21 -20.99 -3.10 -28.38
C ASP A 21 -21.96 -3.29 -27.20
N VAL A 22 -22.99 -2.45 -27.13
CA VAL A 22 -23.90 -2.33 -25.98
C VAL A 22 -24.64 -3.65 -25.72
N GLU A 23 -24.98 -4.38 -26.78
CA GLU A 23 -25.71 -5.66 -26.66
C GLU A 23 -24.83 -6.81 -26.12
N ALA A 24 -23.50 -6.69 -26.21
CA ALA A 24 -22.54 -7.69 -25.73
C ALA A 24 -22.00 -7.39 -24.33
N ILE A 25 -22.37 -6.25 -23.72
CA ILE A 25 -21.86 -5.85 -22.40
C ILE A 25 -22.52 -6.69 -21.31
N THR A 26 -21.68 -7.40 -20.56
CA THR A 26 -22.08 -8.03 -19.29
C THR A 26 -21.13 -7.56 -18.17
N PRO A 27 -21.56 -7.56 -16.90
CA PRO A 27 -20.68 -7.17 -15.79
C PRO A 27 -19.38 -7.99 -15.75
N GLN A 28 -19.43 -9.26 -16.14
CA GLN A 28 -18.25 -10.14 -16.17
C GLN A 28 -17.24 -9.76 -17.26
N THR A 29 -17.70 -9.29 -18.43
CA THR A 29 -16.78 -8.89 -19.52
C THR A 29 -16.08 -7.56 -19.23
N LEU A 30 -16.68 -6.71 -18.40
CA LEU A 30 -16.10 -5.42 -17.99
C LEU A 30 -15.03 -5.58 -16.90
N ILE A 31 -15.24 -6.47 -15.94
CA ILE A 31 -14.38 -6.58 -14.76
C ILE A 31 -13.08 -7.32 -15.11
N ASN A 32 -11.94 -6.67 -14.85
CA ASN A 32 -10.62 -7.28 -14.90
C ASN A 32 -9.94 -7.17 -13.54
N ILE A 33 -9.73 -8.29 -12.84
CA ILE A 33 -9.15 -8.32 -11.50
C ILE A 33 -7.62 -8.14 -11.48
N ARG A 34 -6.94 -8.28 -12.62
CA ARG A 34 -5.46 -8.26 -12.70
C ARG A 34 -4.83 -7.00 -12.07
N PRO A 35 -5.35 -5.77 -12.29
CA PRO A 35 -4.78 -4.56 -11.69
C PRO A 35 -4.85 -4.54 -10.16
N VAL A 36 -5.92 -5.10 -9.58
CA VAL A 36 -6.09 -5.19 -8.12
C VAL A 36 -5.11 -6.19 -7.54
N VAL A 37 -5.03 -7.39 -8.13
CA VAL A 37 -4.08 -8.44 -7.70
C VAL A 37 -2.64 -7.94 -7.81
N ALA A 38 -2.29 -7.26 -8.90
CA ALA A 38 -0.95 -6.69 -9.08
C ALA A 38 -0.62 -5.67 -8.00
N ALA A 39 -1.52 -4.74 -7.70
CA ALA A 39 -1.30 -3.72 -6.65
C ALA A 39 -1.13 -4.33 -5.25
N ILE A 40 -1.84 -5.42 -4.95
CA ILE A 40 -1.69 -6.13 -3.68
C ILE A 40 -0.35 -6.89 -3.63
N LYS A 41 -0.01 -7.61 -4.71
CA LYS A 41 1.27 -8.34 -4.80
C LYS A 41 2.48 -7.41 -4.72
N GLU A 42 2.43 -6.27 -5.41
CA GLU A 42 3.48 -5.25 -5.37
C GLU A 42 3.68 -4.74 -3.92
N PHE A 43 2.59 -4.46 -3.21
CA PHE A 43 2.68 -4.01 -1.82
C PHE A 43 3.34 -5.04 -0.90
N PHE A 44 2.89 -6.29 -0.88
CA PHE A 44 3.45 -7.29 0.02
C PHE A 44 4.80 -7.84 -0.44
N GLY A 45 5.09 -7.78 -1.74
CA GLY A 45 6.31 -8.31 -2.32
C GLY A 45 7.51 -7.37 -2.24
N THR A 46 7.33 -6.06 -2.46
CA THR A 46 8.46 -5.12 -2.62
C THR A 46 8.31 -3.80 -1.84
N SER A 47 7.19 -3.57 -1.14
CA SER A 47 7.03 -2.35 -0.35
C SER A 47 8.07 -2.27 0.77
N GLN A 48 8.64 -1.09 0.98
CA GLN A 48 9.52 -0.79 2.11
C GLN A 48 8.86 -1.03 3.48
N LEU A 49 7.52 -1.02 3.52
CA LEU A 49 6.74 -1.28 4.73
C LEU A 49 6.46 -2.78 4.97
N SER A 50 6.64 -3.62 3.95
CA SER A 50 6.51 -5.08 4.06
C SER A 50 7.89 -5.67 4.33
N GLN A 51 8.26 -5.72 5.60
CA GLN A 51 9.60 -6.14 6.03
C GLN A 51 9.63 -7.64 6.35
N PHE A 52 10.81 -8.26 6.16
CA PHE A 52 11.03 -9.61 6.64
C PHE A 52 10.99 -9.62 8.17
N MET A 53 10.14 -10.48 8.74
CA MET A 53 9.87 -10.46 10.17
C MET A 53 11.11 -10.87 10.97
N ASP A 54 11.39 -10.11 12.04
CA ASP A 54 12.42 -10.47 13.00
C ASP A 54 11.87 -11.53 13.95
N GLN A 55 12.50 -12.70 13.94
CA GLN A 55 12.06 -13.90 14.66
C GLN A 55 13.15 -14.47 15.57
N THR A 56 14.14 -13.66 15.98
CA THR A 56 15.18 -14.14 16.91
C THR A 56 14.60 -14.64 18.23
N ASN A 57 13.54 -14.01 18.73
CA ASN A 57 12.80 -14.43 19.92
C ASN A 57 11.38 -13.82 19.93
N PRO A 58 10.46 -14.27 20.81
CA PRO A 58 9.08 -13.75 20.85
C PRO A 58 9.00 -12.23 21.10
N LEU A 59 9.92 -11.66 21.89
CA LEU A 59 9.95 -10.23 22.15
C LEU A 59 10.36 -9.45 20.89
N ALA A 60 11.36 -9.91 20.14
CA ALA A 60 11.78 -9.31 18.87
C ALA A 60 10.63 -9.30 17.85
N GLY A 61 9.87 -10.40 17.74
CA GLY A 61 8.69 -10.45 16.89
C GLY A 61 7.61 -9.46 17.30
N LEU A 62 7.39 -9.29 18.61
CA LEU A 62 6.41 -8.34 19.15
C LEU A 62 6.85 -6.88 18.94
N THR A 63 8.13 -6.56 19.17
CA THR A 63 8.65 -5.20 18.98
C THR A 63 8.68 -4.82 17.50
N HIS A 64 9.00 -5.74 16.59
CA HIS A 64 8.93 -5.49 15.15
C HIS A 64 7.50 -5.13 14.72
N ARG A 65 6.50 -5.93 15.11
CA ARG A 65 5.10 -5.67 14.75
C ARG A 65 4.54 -4.37 15.31
N ARG A 66 5.06 -3.89 16.45
CA ARG A 66 4.67 -2.63 17.09
C ARG A 66 5.53 -1.42 16.69
N ARG A 67 6.53 -1.61 15.83
CA ARG A 67 7.43 -0.53 15.39
C ARG A 67 6.69 0.46 14.49
N LEU A 68 6.76 1.73 14.83
CA LEU A 68 6.27 2.83 14.00
C LEU A 68 7.40 3.33 13.07
N SER A 69 7.05 3.68 11.83
CA SER A 69 7.98 4.21 10.84
C SER A 69 7.38 5.44 10.16
N ALA A 70 8.13 6.54 10.13
CA ALA A 70 7.82 7.71 9.33
C ALA A 70 8.34 7.61 7.88
N LEU A 71 9.12 6.56 7.58
CA LEU A 71 9.68 6.29 6.27
C LEU A 71 8.71 5.50 5.40
N GLY A 72 8.71 5.79 4.10
CA GLY A 72 7.96 5.04 3.09
C GLY A 72 7.28 5.94 2.05
N PRO A 73 6.54 5.35 1.09
CA PRO A 73 5.79 6.12 0.09
C PRO A 73 4.78 7.08 0.73
N GLY A 74 4.90 8.37 0.45
CA GLY A 74 4.07 9.42 1.06
C GLY A 74 4.52 9.89 2.45
N GLY A 75 5.59 9.31 3.00
CA GLY A 75 6.25 9.75 4.21
C GLY A 75 7.55 10.50 3.93
N LEU A 76 8.47 10.47 4.89
CA LEU A 76 9.77 11.10 4.77
C LEU A 76 10.78 10.17 4.09
N SER A 77 11.72 10.73 3.31
CA SER A 77 12.93 10.01 2.94
C SER A 77 13.99 10.20 4.02
N ARG A 78 14.90 9.22 4.18
CA ARG A 78 15.98 9.30 5.18
C ARG A 78 16.84 10.55 5.02
N GLU A 79 17.10 10.94 3.77
CA GLU A 79 17.91 12.10 3.39
C GLU A 79 17.22 13.44 3.67
N ARG A 80 15.88 13.49 3.60
CA ARG A 80 15.09 14.72 3.80
C ARG A 80 14.51 14.86 5.21
N ALA A 81 14.62 13.82 6.05
CA ALA A 81 14.17 13.87 7.44
C ALA A 81 15.12 14.76 8.28
N GLY A 82 14.69 16.00 8.53
CA GLY A 82 15.40 16.97 9.37
C GLY A 82 15.43 16.59 10.85
N PHE A 83 16.07 17.43 11.67
CA PHE A 83 16.21 17.19 13.10
C PHE A 83 14.87 17.26 13.85
N GLU A 84 14.02 18.22 13.50
CA GLU A 84 12.72 18.48 14.17
C GLU A 84 11.77 17.27 14.17
N VAL A 85 11.81 16.46 13.12
CA VAL A 85 10.96 15.25 12.98
C VAL A 85 11.58 14.01 13.64
N ARG A 86 12.85 14.08 14.05
CA ARG A 86 13.57 12.99 14.71
C ARG A 86 13.62 13.14 16.22
N ASP A 87 13.49 14.37 16.72
CA ASP A 87 13.54 14.65 18.14
C ASP A 87 12.28 14.18 18.88
N VAL A 88 12.40 14.01 20.19
CA VAL A 88 11.28 13.58 21.04
C VAL A 88 10.39 14.77 21.36
N HIS A 89 9.15 14.73 20.88
CA HIS A 89 8.17 15.75 21.21
C HIS A 89 7.46 15.42 22.54
N PRO A 90 7.14 16.42 23.40
CA PRO A 90 6.44 16.17 24.68
C PRO A 90 5.11 15.39 24.55
N SER A 91 4.44 15.50 23.40
CA SER A 91 3.22 14.73 23.11
C SER A 91 3.43 13.22 22.95
N HIS A 92 4.69 12.75 22.89
CA HIS A 92 5.02 11.32 22.89
C HIS A 92 4.82 10.69 24.28
N TYR A 93 4.68 11.48 25.34
CA TYR A 93 4.46 10.97 26.68
C TYR A 93 3.17 10.12 26.75
N GLY A 94 3.33 8.80 26.97
CA GLY A 94 2.24 7.84 27.12
C GLY A 94 1.65 7.30 25.81
N ARG A 95 2.30 7.51 24.66
CA ARG A 95 1.92 6.93 23.36
C ARG A 95 2.94 5.88 22.91
#